data_AF-A0A2A4GMT3-F1
#
_entry.id   AF-A0A2A4GMT3-F1
#
_cell.length_a   1.000
_cell.length_b   1.000
_cell.length_c   1.000
_cell.angle_alpha   90.00
_cell.angle_beta   90.00
_cell.angle_gamma   90.00
#
_symmetry.space_group_name_H-M   'P 1'
#
loop_
_entity.id
_entity.type
_entity.pdbx_description
1 polymer ?
#
loop_
_entity_poly.entity_id
_entity_poly.type
_entity_poly.pdbx_seq_one_letter_code
_entity_poly.pdbx_strand_id
1 'polypeptide(L)'
;MTQKTVHIGDMPVANDRPFTLFAGMNVLESRDLAMQICEHYVKVTDKLGIPYVFKASFDKANRSSVHSYRGPGMEEGLKIFEELKSTFGVKVITDIHEQEQAAPVAEVADVIQLPAFLARQTDLVAAMAKTDAVINVKKPQFMSPGQVGNIVDKFAECGNEKVILCERGSCHGYDNLVVDMLGFDVMKKASNGSPIIFDVTHALQCRDPMGAASGGRRQQTVDLARAGLGTKIAGLFIEAHPDPDNARCDGPSALPLDKLEPFLAQMKALDDVIKNFAEIDIR
;
A
#
# COMPACT_ATOMS: atom_id res chain seq x y z
N MET A 1 -3.45 -2.33 23.99
CA MET A 1 -3.12 -0.91 23.68
C MET A 1 -4.22 -0.32 22.81
N THR A 2 -4.62 0.94 23.01
CA THR A 2 -5.63 1.62 22.18
C THR A 2 -5.11 1.78 20.75
N GLN A 3 -5.91 1.37 19.75
CA GLN A 3 -5.57 1.54 18.34
C GLN A 3 -6.04 2.93 17.86
N LYS A 4 -5.18 3.64 17.13
CA LYS A 4 -5.56 4.89 16.46
C LYS A 4 -6.41 4.54 15.23
N THR A 5 -7.38 5.40 14.94
CA THR A 5 -8.19 5.31 13.72
C THR A 5 -7.86 6.47 12.82
N VAL A 6 -7.52 6.18 11.57
CA VAL A 6 -7.35 7.18 10.50
C VAL A 6 -8.55 7.07 9.57
N HIS A 7 -9.22 8.19 9.29
CA HIS A 7 -10.38 8.22 8.42
C HIS A 7 -9.98 8.63 6.99
N ILE A 8 -10.36 7.81 6.00
CA ILE A 8 -10.26 8.15 4.57
C ILE A 8 -11.69 8.47 4.09
N GLY A 9 -12.09 9.74 4.18
CA GLY A 9 -13.51 10.09 4.11
C GLY A 9 -14.26 9.53 5.32
N ASP A 10 -15.30 8.74 5.09
CA ASP A 10 -16.10 8.05 6.11
C ASP A 10 -15.52 6.68 6.52
N MET A 11 -14.51 6.19 5.80
CA MET A 11 -13.90 4.87 6.02
C MET A 11 -12.90 4.87 7.20
N PRO A 12 -13.18 4.17 8.31
CA PRO A 12 -12.25 4.09 9.44
C PRO A 12 -11.20 2.99 9.21
N VAL A 13 -9.93 3.37 9.18
CA VAL A 13 -8.79 2.45 9.09
C VAL A 13 -8.13 2.33 10.45
N ALA A 14 -8.19 1.15 11.06
CA ALA A 14 -7.57 0.86 12.36
C ALA A 14 -7.25 -0.63 12.51
N ASN A 15 -6.27 -0.96 13.35
CA ASN A 15 -5.78 -2.34 13.49
C ASN A 15 -6.82 -3.30 14.08
N ASP A 16 -7.84 -2.79 14.77
CA ASP A 16 -8.93 -3.54 15.43
C ASP A 16 -10.26 -3.45 14.66
N ARG A 17 -10.27 -2.86 13.47
CA ARG A 17 -11.44 -2.80 12.56
C ARG A 17 -11.30 -3.81 11.43
N PRO A 18 -12.39 -4.16 10.72
CA PRO A 18 -12.29 -4.97 9.49
C PRO A 18 -11.23 -4.37 8.55
N PHE A 19 -10.40 -5.23 7.94
CA PHE A 19 -9.29 -4.76 7.14
C PHE A 19 -9.78 -3.92 5.95
N THR A 20 -9.07 -2.82 5.67
CA THR A 20 -9.26 -2.01 4.46
C THR A 20 -8.33 -2.51 3.35
N LEU A 21 -8.86 -2.65 2.14
CA LEU A 21 -8.08 -3.04 0.97
C LEU A 21 -7.55 -1.81 0.22
N PHE A 22 -6.24 -1.66 0.16
CA PHE A 22 -5.53 -0.68 -0.65
C PHE A 22 -5.00 -1.37 -1.90
N ALA A 23 -5.78 -1.43 -2.97
CA ALA A 23 -5.41 -2.26 -4.11
C ALA A 23 -5.76 -1.69 -5.47
N GLY A 24 -5.07 -2.14 -6.50
CA GLY A 24 -5.30 -1.69 -7.87
C GLY A 24 -4.20 -2.22 -8.76
N MET A 25 -3.44 -1.32 -9.40
CA MET A 25 -2.35 -1.68 -10.31
C MET A 25 -1.04 -0.99 -9.94
N ASN A 26 0.09 -1.48 -10.47
CA ASN A 26 1.40 -0.93 -10.12
C ASN A 26 1.58 0.51 -10.64
N VAL A 27 1.45 0.69 -11.94
CA VAL A 27 1.60 1.97 -12.63
C VAL A 27 0.39 2.18 -13.52
N LEU A 28 -0.10 3.40 -13.68
CA LEU A 28 -1.11 3.70 -14.69
C LEU A 28 -0.50 3.43 -16.07
N GLU A 29 -0.99 2.42 -16.79
CA GLU A 29 -0.46 2.09 -18.13
C GLU A 29 -1.29 2.74 -19.24
N SER A 30 -2.61 2.78 -19.05
CA SER A 30 -3.58 3.48 -19.88
C SER A 30 -4.85 3.75 -19.08
N ARG A 31 -5.65 4.73 -19.54
CA ARG A 31 -6.94 5.07 -18.96
C ARG A 31 -7.88 3.85 -18.93
N ASP A 32 -8.08 3.19 -20.07
CA ASP A 32 -9.04 2.08 -20.17
C ASP A 32 -8.65 0.86 -19.32
N LEU A 33 -7.35 0.58 -19.20
CA LEU A 33 -6.88 -0.51 -18.35
C LEU A 33 -7.11 -0.19 -16.87
N ALA A 34 -6.85 1.05 -16.45
CA ALA A 34 -7.14 1.48 -15.08
C ALA A 34 -8.64 1.38 -14.77
N MET A 35 -9.50 1.79 -15.70
CA MET A 35 -10.96 1.66 -15.58
C MET A 35 -11.41 0.20 -15.46
N GLN A 36 -10.90 -0.69 -16.32
CA GLN A 36 -11.21 -2.13 -16.27
C GLN A 36 -10.81 -2.75 -14.93
N ILE A 37 -9.60 -2.44 -14.45
CA ILE A 37 -9.09 -2.97 -13.18
C ILE A 37 -9.93 -2.43 -12.02
N CYS A 38 -10.17 -1.11 -11.97
CA CYS A 38 -10.96 -0.48 -10.92
C CYS A 38 -12.39 -1.03 -10.87
N GLU A 39 -13.06 -1.16 -12.02
CA GLU A 39 -14.40 -1.74 -12.09
C GLU A 39 -14.44 -3.16 -11.51
N HIS A 40 -13.44 -3.99 -11.84
CA HIS A 40 -13.36 -5.35 -11.32
C HIS A 40 -13.15 -5.36 -9.79
N TYR A 41 -12.24 -4.52 -9.27
CA TYR A 41 -12.06 -4.38 -7.83
C TYR A 41 -13.34 -3.94 -7.13
N VAL A 42 -14.00 -2.88 -7.61
CA VAL A 42 -15.25 -2.35 -7.05
C VAL A 42 -16.33 -3.44 -6.99
N LYS A 43 -16.57 -4.15 -8.09
CA LYS A 43 -17.56 -5.25 -8.14
C LYS A 43 -17.28 -6.32 -7.08
N VAL A 44 -16.02 -6.71 -6.91
CA VAL A 44 -15.63 -7.74 -5.95
C VAL A 44 -15.71 -7.23 -4.51
N THR A 45 -15.24 -6.01 -4.24
CA THR A 45 -15.25 -5.44 -2.90
C THR A 45 -16.65 -5.12 -2.42
N ASP A 46 -17.53 -4.63 -3.30
CA ASP A 46 -18.94 -4.39 -2.97
C ASP A 46 -19.67 -5.70 -2.66
N LYS A 47 -19.43 -6.73 -3.48
CA LYS A 47 -20.00 -8.08 -3.27
C LYS A 47 -19.58 -8.68 -1.93
N LEU A 48 -18.32 -8.49 -1.53
CA LEU A 48 -17.77 -9.05 -0.30
C LEU A 48 -17.92 -8.11 0.92
N GLY A 49 -18.34 -6.86 0.73
CA GLY A 49 -18.41 -5.85 1.79
C GLY A 49 -17.04 -5.48 2.37
N ILE A 50 -16.02 -5.35 1.52
CA ILE A 50 -14.65 -4.99 1.92
C ILE A 50 -14.41 -3.50 1.63
N PRO A 51 -14.01 -2.67 2.61
CA PRO A 51 -13.66 -1.28 2.37
C PRO A 51 -12.48 -1.17 1.39
N TYR A 52 -12.57 -0.26 0.40
CA TYR A 52 -11.67 -0.24 -0.74
C TYR A 52 -11.10 1.14 -1.08
N VAL A 53 -9.78 1.20 -1.28
CA VAL A 53 -9.03 2.34 -1.81
C VAL A 53 -8.27 1.88 -3.06
N PHE A 54 -8.57 2.48 -4.21
CA PHE A 54 -7.92 2.17 -5.48
C PHE A 54 -6.48 2.69 -5.48
N LYS A 55 -5.52 1.82 -5.80
CA LYS A 55 -4.11 2.18 -5.88
C LYS A 55 -3.60 2.20 -7.32
N ALA A 56 -2.88 3.25 -7.69
CA ALA A 56 -1.96 3.24 -8.83
C ALA A 56 -0.81 4.23 -8.60
N SER A 57 0.24 4.14 -9.41
CA SER A 57 1.32 5.13 -9.46
C SER A 57 1.26 5.87 -10.79
N PHE A 58 1.32 7.20 -10.80
CA PHE A 58 1.40 7.98 -12.04
C PHE A 58 2.83 8.02 -12.64
N ASP A 59 3.84 7.80 -11.79
CA ASP A 59 5.25 7.71 -12.16
C ASP A 59 5.95 6.58 -11.40
N LYS A 60 6.99 6.01 -11.99
CA LYS A 60 7.95 5.09 -11.38
C LYS A 60 9.32 5.76 -11.37
N ALA A 61 9.53 6.66 -10.42
CA ALA A 61 10.77 7.44 -10.30
C ALA A 61 12.04 6.64 -9.93
N ASN A 62 11.89 5.34 -9.65
CA ASN A 62 12.95 4.50 -9.08
C ASN A 62 13.21 3.21 -9.88
N ARG A 63 12.90 3.20 -11.19
CA ARG A 63 13.27 2.06 -12.05
C ARG A 63 14.79 1.88 -12.06
N SER A 64 15.25 0.63 -12.08
CA SER A 64 16.68 0.30 -12.16
C SER A 64 17.33 0.70 -13.49
N SER A 65 16.54 0.76 -14.57
CA SER A 65 17.00 1.17 -15.90
C SER A 65 16.22 2.40 -16.37
N VAL A 66 16.92 3.37 -16.96
CA VAL A 66 16.34 4.58 -17.55
C VAL A 66 15.41 4.29 -18.73
N HIS A 67 15.56 3.13 -19.37
CA HIS A 67 14.72 2.71 -20.51
C HIS A 67 13.42 2.03 -20.07
N SER A 68 13.25 1.76 -18.78
CA SER A 68 12.03 1.16 -18.26
C SER A 68 10.86 2.13 -18.31
N TYR A 69 9.67 1.63 -18.63
CA TYR A 69 8.45 2.43 -18.62
C TYR A 69 8.20 3.07 -17.25
N ARG A 70 7.80 4.34 -17.24
CA ARG A 70 7.60 5.13 -16.02
C ARG A 70 6.14 5.43 -15.69
N GLY A 71 5.22 5.35 -16.64
CA GLY A 71 3.85 5.81 -16.45
C GLY A 71 3.53 7.04 -17.28
N PRO A 72 2.31 7.59 -17.14
CA PRO A 72 1.84 8.75 -17.90
C PRO A 72 2.38 10.08 -17.39
N GLY A 73 3.00 10.09 -16.20
CA GLY A 73 3.39 11.32 -15.51
C GLY A 73 2.23 11.94 -14.74
N MET A 74 2.53 12.97 -13.95
CA MET A 74 1.59 13.52 -12.97
C MET A 74 0.33 14.10 -13.61
N GLU A 75 0.45 14.98 -14.60
CA GLU A 75 -0.70 15.68 -15.18
C GLU A 75 -1.77 14.72 -15.72
N GLU A 76 -1.35 13.75 -16.55
CA GLU A 76 -2.27 12.78 -17.13
C GLU A 76 -2.71 11.73 -16.09
N GLY A 77 -1.83 11.32 -15.17
CA GLY A 77 -2.19 10.42 -14.09
C GLY A 77 -3.28 10.98 -13.18
N LEU A 78 -3.23 12.27 -12.85
CA LEU A 78 -4.25 12.94 -12.05
C LEU A 78 -5.61 12.99 -12.77
N LYS A 79 -5.65 13.26 -14.08
CA LYS A 79 -6.88 13.19 -14.88
C LYS A 79 -7.53 11.80 -14.83
N ILE A 80 -6.71 10.74 -14.94
CA ILE A 80 -7.20 9.35 -14.82
C ILE A 80 -7.77 9.09 -13.42
N PHE A 81 -7.13 9.59 -12.36
CA PHE A 81 -7.65 9.45 -11.00
C PHE A 81 -8.99 10.18 -10.79
N GLU A 82 -9.14 11.40 -11.31
CA GLU A 82 -10.40 12.14 -11.25
C GLU A 82 -11.54 11.37 -11.95
N GLU A 83 -11.25 10.77 -13.10
CA GLU A 83 -12.21 9.96 -13.84
C GLU A 83 -12.61 8.68 -13.08
N LEU A 84 -11.66 7.98 -12.47
CA LEU A 84 -11.92 6.82 -11.62
C LEU A 84 -12.82 7.19 -10.43
N LYS A 85 -12.51 8.31 -9.76
CA LYS A 85 -13.29 8.81 -8.62
C LYS A 85 -14.71 9.20 -9.02
N SER A 86 -14.87 9.95 -10.10
CA SER A 86 -16.19 10.38 -10.58
C SER A 86 -17.04 9.23 -11.11
N THR A 87 -16.43 8.21 -11.72
CA THR A 87 -17.15 7.06 -12.28
C THR A 87 -17.57 6.05 -11.22
N PHE A 88 -16.68 5.72 -10.28
CA PHE A 88 -16.89 4.63 -9.33
C PHE A 88 -17.11 5.08 -7.88
N GLY A 89 -16.92 6.37 -7.57
CA GLY A 89 -17.01 6.88 -6.20
C GLY A 89 -15.89 6.37 -5.26
N VAL A 90 -14.85 5.74 -5.82
CA VAL A 90 -13.76 5.14 -5.03
C VAL A 90 -12.86 6.21 -4.41
N LYS A 91 -12.23 5.84 -3.30
CA LYS A 91 -11.06 6.56 -2.78
C LYS A 91 -9.82 6.12 -3.53
N VAL A 92 -8.84 7.02 -3.72
CA VAL A 92 -7.60 6.71 -4.44
C VAL A 92 -6.36 6.98 -3.60
N ILE A 93 -5.35 6.14 -3.79
CA ILE A 93 -4.00 6.28 -3.23
C ILE A 93 -2.96 6.29 -4.35
N THR A 94 -2.04 7.26 -4.30
CA THR A 94 -0.87 7.30 -5.18
C THR A 94 0.37 7.75 -4.40
N ASP A 95 1.54 7.33 -4.83
CA ASP A 95 2.82 7.82 -4.32
C ASP A 95 3.27 9.12 -4.98
N ILE A 96 4.04 9.90 -4.22
CA ILE A 96 4.73 11.10 -4.71
C ILE A 96 6.24 10.94 -4.54
N HIS A 97 7.01 11.69 -5.32
CA HIS A 97 8.46 11.53 -5.44
C HIS A 97 9.25 12.81 -5.16
N GLU A 98 8.60 13.97 -5.34
CA GLU A 98 9.19 15.30 -5.17
C GLU A 98 8.25 16.19 -4.33
N GLN A 99 8.79 17.24 -3.73
CA GLN A 99 8.09 18.06 -2.73
C GLN A 99 6.93 18.84 -3.37
N GLU A 100 7.16 19.34 -4.57
CA GLU A 100 6.26 20.14 -5.39
C GLU A 100 5.05 19.33 -5.88
N GLN A 101 5.14 18.00 -5.86
CA GLN A 101 4.06 17.10 -6.22
C GLN A 101 3.03 16.98 -5.09
N ALA A 102 3.39 17.26 -3.83
CA ALA A 102 2.55 16.99 -2.67
C ALA A 102 1.20 17.71 -2.74
N ALA A 103 1.21 19.03 -2.97
CA ALA A 103 0.00 19.84 -3.04
C ALA A 103 -0.94 19.43 -4.21
N PRO A 104 -0.51 19.44 -5.49
CA PRO A 104 -1.40 19.10 -6.60
C PRO A 104 -1.91 17.66 -6.55
N VAL A 105 -1.11 16.71 -6.06
CA VAL A 105 -1.57 15.32 -5.91
C VAL A 105 -2.61 15.20 -4.79
N ALA A 106 -2.46 15.93 -3.68
CA ALA A 106 -3.42 15.91 -2.57
C ALA A 106 -4.78 16.58 -2.90
N GLU A 107 -4.86 17.40 -3.95
CA GLU A 107 -6.15 17.93 -4.43
C GLU A 107 -7.04 16.83 -5.04
N VAL A 108 -6.43 15.77 -5.57
CA VAL A 108 -7.13 14.68 -6.26
C VAL A 108 -7.13 13.40 -5.42
N ALA A 109 -5.98 13.00 -4.87
CA ALA A 109 -5.82 11.75 -4.13
C ALA A 109 -6.30 11.86 -2.69
N ASP A 110 -7.01 10.83 -2.21
CA ASP A 110 -7.50 10.79 -0.81
C ASP A 110 -6.38 10.35 0.15
N VAL A 111 -5.40 9.62 -0.36
CA VAL A 111 -4.21 9.17 0.37
C VAL A 111 -2.97 9.43 -0.49
N ILE A 112 -1.96 10.09 0.07
CA ILE A 112 -0.66 10.24 -0.57
C ILE A 112 0.38 9.35 0.09
N GLN A 113 1.13 8.60 -0.72
CA GLN A 113 2.07 7.60 -0.25
C GLN A 113 3.52 8.11 -0.32
N LEU A 114 4.24 7.97 0.78
CA LEU A 114 5.68 8.24 0.88
C LEU A 114 6.45 6.97 0.46
N PRO A 115 7.20 6.98 -0.66
CA PRO A 115 7.94 5.81 -1.12
C PRO A 115 8.99 5.33 -0.13
N ALA A 116 9.25 4.02 -0.16
CA ALA A 116 10.14 3.36 0.80
C ALA A 116 11.56 3.96 0.81
N PHE A 117 12.13 4.30 -0.35
CA PHE A 117 13.47 4.89 -0.42
C PHE A 117 13.52 6.36 0.02
N LEU A 118 12.36 7.03 0.12
CA LEU A 118 12.26 8.43 0.46
C LEU A 118 11.75 8.66 1.90
N ALA A 119 11.47 7.59 2.65
CA ALA A 119 10.76 7.69 3.93
C ALA A 119 11.50 8.46 5.03
N ARG A 120 12.79 8.76 4.85
CA ARG A 120 13.58 9.59 5.78
C ARG A 120 13.79 11.02 5.32
N GLN A 121 13.39 11.38 4.09
CA GLN A 121 13.62 12.70 3.51
C GLN A 121 12.73 13.74 4.17
N THR A 122 13.31 14.55 5.07
CA THR A 122 12.56 15.48 5.92
C THR A 122 11.76 16.50 5.13
N ASP A 123 12.32 17.08 4.07
CA ASP A 123 11.61 18.10 3.29
C ASP A 123 10.39 17.52 2.56
N LEU A 124 10.48 16.29 2.06
CA LEU A 124 9.35 15.60 1.45
C LEU A 124 8.28 15.28 2.48
N VAL A 125 8.67 14.80 3.67
CA VAL A 125 7.74 14.57 4.79
C VAL A 125 7.02 15.87 5.18
N ALA A 126 7.76 16.98 5.31
CA ALA A 126 7.19 18.27 5.65
C ALA A 126 6.25 18.80 4.55
N ALA A 127 6.58 18.61 3.28
CA ALA A 127 5.72 18.97 2.15
C ALA A 127 4.42 18.16 2.15
N MET A 128 4.50 16.85 2.38
CA MET A 128 3.33 15.96 2.49
C MET A 128 2.46 16.32 3.69
N ALA A 129 3.06 16.57 4.86
CA ALA A 129 2.33 16.92 6.07
C ALA A 129 1.46 18.18 5.89
N LYS A 130 1.99 19.21 5.20
CA LYS A 130 1.29 20.48 4.91
C LYS A 130 0.01 20.32 4.07
N THR A 131 -0.18 19.19 3.39
CA THR A 131 -1.36 18.97 2.55
C THR A 131 -2.61 18.59 3.34
N ASP A 132 -2.44 18.20 4.62
CA ASP A 132 -3.49 17.61 5.44
C ASP A 132 -4.15 16.35 4.82
N ALA A 133 -3.55 15.73 3.80
CA ALA A 133 -4.01 14.46 3.27
C ALA A 133 -3.72 13.30 4.24
N VAL A 134 -4.39 12.16 4.06
CA VAL A 134 -4.00 10.92 4.72
C VAL A 134 -2.67 10.45 4.13
N ILE A 135 -1.75 10.03 4.98
CA ILE A 135 -0.39 9.62 4.58
C ILE A 135 -0.27 8.11 4.70
N ASN A 136 0.18 7.45 3.63
CA ASN A 136 0.68 6.08 3.72
C ASN A 136 2.21 6.05 3.66
N VAL A 137 2.88 5.56 4.68
CA VAL A 137 4.35 5.44 4.70
C VAL A 137 4.75 4.02 4.35
N LYS A 138 5.41 3.83 3.20
CA LYS A 138 6.06 2.53 2.91
C LYS A 138 7.29 2.38 3.79
N LYS A 139 7.30 1.40 4.70
CA LYS A 139 8.48 1.12 5.52
C LYS A 139 9.66 0.75 4.62
N PRO A 140 10.82 1.43 4.71
CA PRO A 140 12.01 1.05 3.97
C PRO A 140 12.46 -0.38 4.28
N GLN A 141 12.97 -1.08 3.28
CA GLN A 141 13.51 -2.44 3.45
C GLN A 141 14.74 -2.47 4.37
N PHE A 142 15.40 -1.32 4.55
CA PHE A 142 16.54 -1.12 5.43
C PHE A 142 16.16 -0.54 6.82
N MET A 143 14.88 -0.34 7.09
CA MET A 143 14.41 0.23 8.36
C MET A 143 13.85 -0.85 9.27
N SER A 144 14.31 -0.88 10.52
CA SER A 144 13.73 -1.75 11.55
C SER A 144 12.33 -1.27 11.96
N PRO A 145 11.41 -2.17 12.34
CA PRO A 145 10.05 -1.79 12.71
C PRO A 145 9.99 -0.82 13.90
N GLY A 146 10.97 -0.86 14.81
CA GLY A 146 11.03 0.07 15.95
C GLY A 146 11.35 1.53 15.58
N GLN A 147 11.80 1.80 14.35
CA GLN A 147 12.15 3.15 13.90
C GLN A 147 10.99 3.91 13.25
N VAL A 148 9.83 3.27 13.04
CA VAL A 148 8.67 3.93 12.42
C VAL A 148 8.11 5.07 13.27
N GLY A 149 8.30 5.02 14.60
CA GLY A 149 7.90 6.11 15.52
C GLY A 149 8.50 7.45 15.10
N ASN A 150 9.78 7.49 14.75
CA ASN A 150 10.45 8.71 14.27
C ASN A 150 9.83 9.31 13.00
N ILE A 151 9.25 8.47 12.13
CA ILE A 151 8.56 8.98 10.92
C ILE A 151 7.20 9.55 11.32
N VAL A 152 6.45 8.84 12.16
CA VAL A 152 5.13 9.29 12.65
C VAL A 152 5.27 10.60 13.41
N ASP A 153 6.25 10.71 14.30
CA ASP A 153 6.52 11.93 15.08
C ASP A 153 6.90 13.08 14.15
N LYS A 154 7.72 12.84 13.12
CA LYS A 154 8.07 13.88 12.13
C LYS A 154 6.85 14.43 11.38
N PHE A 155 5.90 13.56 11.00
CA PHE A 155 4.64 14.01 10.40
C PHE A 155 3.80 14.82 11.40
N ALA A 156 3.71 14.38 12.65
CA ALA A 156 2.99 15.08 13.71
C ALA A 156 3.60 16.46 14.02
N GLU A 157 4.92 16.56 14.13
CA GLU A 157 5.67 17.81 14.28
C GLU A 157 5.45 18.79 13.12
N CYS A 158 5.17 18.27 11.92
CA CYS A 158 4.81 19.05 10.74
C CYS A 158 3.29 19.31 10.61
N GLY A 159 2.49 18.92 11.61
CA GLY A 159 1.06 19.22 11.70
C GLY A 159 0.11 18.18 11.10
N ASN A 160 0.56 16.96 10.80
CA ASN A 160 -0.28 15.90 10.25
C ASN A 160 -0.18 14.59 11.04
N GLU A 161 -1.28 14.20 11.69
CA GLU A 161 -1.36 12.97 12.50
C GLU A 161 -2.05 11.80 11.77
N LYS A 162 -2.45 11.97 10.51
CA LYS A 162 -3.20 10.99 9.70
C LYS A 162 -2.29 10.00 8.99
N VAL A 163 -1.45 9.31 9.76
CA VAL A 163 -0.40 8.43 9.24
C VAL A 163 -0.79 6.95 9.35
N ILE A 164 -0.77 6.27 8.21
CA ILE A 164 -0.82 4.82 8.03
C ILE A 164 0.59 4.31 7.74
N LEU A 165 0.98 3.19 8.34
CA LEU A 165 2.27 2.54 8.12
C LEU A 165 2.10 1.28 7.27
N CYS A 166 2.98 1.06 6.30
CA CYS A 166 2.86 -0.05 5.37
C CYS A 166 4.13 -0.93 5.36
N GLU A 167 4.00 -2.17 5.84
CA GLU A 167 5.03 -3.20 5.69
C GLU A 167 5.17 -3.60 4.23
N ARG A 168 6.40 -3.87 3.76
CA ARG A 168 6.71 -4.29 2.39
C ARG A 168 7.95 -5.21 2.28
N GLY A 169 8.32 -5.86 3.38
CA GLY A 169 9.51 -6.68 3.52
C GLY A 169 10.74 -5.89 3.98
N SER A 170 11.70 -6.62 4.56
CA SER A 170 13.01 -6.15 4.99
C SER A 170 14.11 -6.92 4.24
N CYS A 171 15.25 -6.28 4.01
CA CYS A 171 16.38 -6.90 3.31
C CYS A 171 16.81 -8.21 4.00
N HIS A 172 16.93 -9.29 3.23
CA HIS A 172 17.41 -10.58 3.73
C HIS A 172 18.56 -11.09 2.85
N GLY A 173 19.78 -10.66 3.18
CA GLY A 173 20.93 -10.83 2.30
C GLY A 173 20.81 -9.94 1.06
N TYR A 174 21.48 -10.34 -0.02
CA TYR A 174 21.39 -9.65 -1.30
C TYR A 174 20.11 -10.04 -2.04
N ASP A 175 19.53 -9.08 -2.76
CA ASP A 175 18.51 -9.32 -3.79
C ASP A 175 17.20 -9.99 -3.33
N ASN A 176 16.97 -10.09 -2.03
CA ASN A 176 15.83 -10.79 -1.45
C ASN A 176 15.22 -10.05 -0.24
N LEU A 177 13.95 -10.37 0.03
CA LEU A 177 13.17 -9.83 1.12
C LEU A 177 12.55 -10.92 1.98
N VAL A 178 12.46 -10.63 3.27
CA VAL A 178 11.70 -11.39 4.27
C VAL A 178 10.73 -10.47 5.00
N VAL A 179 9.58 -10.99 5.40
CA VAL A 179 8.63 -10.27 6.25
C VAL A 179 8.73 -10.86 7.65
N ASP A 180 9.17 -10.03 8.60
CA ASP A 180 9.12 -10.37 10.01
C ASP A 180 7.72 -10.08 10.55
N MET A 181 6.93 -11.13 10.77
CA MET A 181 5.55 -11.01 11.28
C MET A 181 5.50 -10.41 12.69
N LEU A 182 6.57 -10.51 13.48
CA LEU A 182 6.66 -9.86 14.79
C LEU A 182 6.73 -8.33 14.65
N GLY A 183 7.27 -7.86 13.52
CA GLY A 183 7.41 -6.45 13.20
C GLY A 183 6.09 -5.68 13.18
N PHE A 184 4.95 -6.33 12.90
CA PHE A 184 3.64 -5.69 12.94
C PHE A 184 3.30 -5.15 14.34
N ASP A 185 3.49 -5.97 15.38
CA ASP A 185 3.24 -5.54 16.76
C ASP A 185 4.26 -4.51 17.25
N VAL A 186 5.53 -4.67 16.86
CA VAL A 186 6.58 -3.69 17.14
C VAL A 186 6.23 -2.32 16.54
N MET A 187 5.76 -2.27 15.30
CA MET A 187 5.34 -1.02 14.66
C MET A 187 4.13 -0.40 15.39
N LYS A 188 3.10 -1.20 15.71
CA LYS A 188 1.93 -0.71 16.48
C LYS A 188 2.37 -0.03 17.77
N LYS A 189 3.28 -0.65 18.53
CA LYS A 189 3.79 -0.10 19.79
C LYS A 189 4.62 1.16 19.56
N ALA A 190 5.57 1.12 18.62
CA ALA A 190 6.47 2.23 18.33
C ALA A 190 5.75 3.47 17.77
N SER A 191 4.60 3.32 17.11
CA SER A 191 3.79 4.42 16.56
C SER A 191 2.59 4.80 17.43
N ASN A 192 2.51 4.26 18.66
CA ASN A 192 1.38 4.48 19.57
C ASN A 192 0.02 4.15 18.92
N GLY A 193 -0.07 3.00 18.26
CA GLY A 193 -1.31 2.45 17.72
C GLY A 193 -1.70 2.90 16.31
N SER A 194 -0.84 3.58 15.55
CA SER A 194 -1.13 3.92 14.14
C SER A 194 -1.56 2.69 13.32
N PRO A 195 -2.45 2.85 12.32
CA PRO A 195 -2.86 1.74 11.47
C PRO A 195 -1.68 1.15 10.70
N ILE A 196 -1.55 -0.17 10.75
CA ILE A 196 -0.54 -0.92 10.02
C ILE A 196 -1.21 -1.68 8.89
N ILE A 197 -0.74 -1.49 7.66
CA ILE A 197 -1.17 -2.25 6.49
C ILE A 197 -0.01 -3.09 5.96
N PHE A 198 -0.32 -4.10 5.14
CA PHE A 198 0.69 -4.98 4.58
C PHE A 198 0.65 -5.04 3.06
N ASP A 199 1.70 -4.52 2.43
CA ASP A 199 1.98 -4.63 1.00
C ASP A 199 2.62 -5.97 0.67
N VAL A 200 1.74 -6.94 0.43
CA VAL A 200 2.12 -8.31 0.10
C VAL A 200 2.80 -8.36 -1.26
N THR A 201 2.33 -7.56 -2.22
CA THR A 201 2.89 -7.53 -3.59
C THR A 201 4.37 -7.17 -3.55
N HIS A 202 4.74 -6.06 -2.91
CA HIS A 202 6.13 -5.64 -2.90
C HIS A 202 7.00 -6.42 -1.91
N ALA A 203 6.41 -7.05 -0.90
CA ALA A 203 7.10 -8.00 -0.03
C ALA A 203 7.56 -9.26 -0.76
N LEU A 204 6.90 -9.62 -1.87
CA LEU A 204 7.26 -10.77 -2.70
C LEU A 204 8.36 -10.48 -3.72
N GLN A 205 8.79 -9.23 -3.84
CA GLN A 205 9.93 -8.89 -4.70
C GLN A 205 11.18 -9.66 -4.26
N CYS A 206 11.92 -10.09 -5.26
CA CYS A 206 13.28 -10.61 -5.23
C CYS A 206 13.89 -10.30 -6.60
N ARG A 207 15.19 -10.51 -6.81
CA ARG A 207 15.79 -10.32 -8.12
C ARG A 207 16.91 -11.32 -8.39
N ASP A 208 17.15 -11.55 -9.68
CA ASP A 208 18.40 -12.13 -10.14
C ASP A 208 19.50 -11.06 -10.00
N PRO A 209 20.69 -11.38 -9.46
CA PRO A 209 21.78 -10.42 -9.33
C PRO A 209 22.19 -9.72 -10.64
N MET A 210 21.99 -10.39 -11.79
CA MET A 210 22.29 -9.86 -13.13
C MET A 210 21.04 -9.40 -13.88
N GLY A 211 19.87 -9.39 -13.23
CA GLY A 211 18.59 -9.02 -13.83
C GLY A 211 18.45 -7.51 -14.05
N ALA A 212 17.86 -7.13 -15.19
CA ALA A 212 17.60 -5.72 -15.54
C ALA A 212 16.34 -5.14 -14.86
N ALA A 213 15.52 -5.98 -14.20
CA ALA A 213 14.29 -5.62 -13.53
C ALA A 213 14.05 -6.51 -12.30
N SER A 214 13.15 -6.09 -11.39
CA SER A 214 12.75 -6.91 -10.25
C SER A 214 12.06 -8.19 -10.72
N GLY A 215 12.43 -9.31 -10.12
CA GLY A 215 11.64 -10.53 -10.11
C GLY A 215 10.53 -10.47 -9.06
N GLY A 216 9.93 -11.61 -8.76
CA GLY A 216 8.79 -11.71 -7.86
C GLY A 216 8.29 -13.13 -7.65
N ARG A 217 7.42 -13.28 -6.65
CA ARG A 217 6.92 -14.57 -6.16
C ARG A 217 5.40 -14.61 -6.05
N ARG A 218 4.67 -14.07 -7.05
CA ARG A 218 3.19 -13.94 -7.02
C ARG A 218 2.41 -15.22 -6.69
N GLN A 219 2.99 -16.39 -6.95
CA GLN A 219 2.38 -17.69 -6.60
C GLN A 219 2.18 -17.86 -5.08
N GLN A 220 2.93 -17.12 -4.27
CA GLN A 220 2.90 -17.16 -2.79
C GLN A 220 2.10 -16.00 -2.18
N THR A 221 1.39 -15.21 -2.99
CA THR A 221 0.58 -14.07 -2.51
C THR A 221 -0.45 -14.49 -1.47
N VAL A 222 -1.14 -15.60 -1.68
CA VAL A 222 -2.17 -16.08 -0.75
C VAL A 222 -1.55 -16.48 0.59
N ASP A 223 -0.42 -17.20 0.57
CA ASP A 223 0.24 -17.68 1.78
C ASP A 223 0.73 -16.51 2.64
N LEU A 224 1.41 -15.55 1.99
CA LEU A 224 1.98 -14.41 2.67
C LEU A 224 0.89 -13.45 3.18
N ALA A 225 -0.15 -13.19 2.39
CA ALA A 225 -1.28 -12.33 2.82
C ALA A 225 -2.00 -12.90 4.05
N ARG A 226 -2.25 -14.22 4.08
CA ARG A 226 -2.84 -14.90 5.25
C ARG A 226 -1.95 -14.76 6.49
N ALA A 227 -0.64 -14.95 6.33
CA ALA A 227 0.29 -14.80 7.46
C ALA A 227 0.24 -13.38 8.06
N GLY A 228 0.22 -12.34 7.23
CA GLY A 228 0.11 -10.95 7.69
C GLY A 228 -1.23 -10.65 8.37
N LEU A 229 -2.36 -11.03 7.75
CA LEU A 229 -3.69 -10.83 8.33
C LEU A 229 -3.87 -11.58 9.66
N GLY A 230 -3.21 -12.73 9.83
CA GLY A 230 -3.17 -13.48 11.09
C GLY A 230 -2.64 -12.68 12.28
N THR A 231 -1.93 -11.57 12.05
CA THR A 231 -1.37 -10.70 13.10
C THR A 231 -2.26 -9.50 13.46
N LYS A 232 -3.51 -9.47 12.99
CA LYS A 232 -4.52 -8.42 13.29
C LYS A 232 -4.05 -7.03 12.84
N ILE A 233 -4.06 -6.78 11.53
CA ILE A 233 -3.62 -5.51 10.90
C ILE A 233 -4.80 -4.72 10.33
N ALA A 234 -4.59 -3.44 10.06
CA ALA A 234 -5.64 -2.52 9.60
C ALA A 234 -5.99 -2.67 8.11
N GLY A 235 -5.11 -3.28 7.31
CA GLY A 235 -5.36 -3.39 5.88
C GLY A 235 -4.36 -4.25 5.12
N LEU A 236 -4.73 -4.57 3.89
CA LEU A 236 -3.86 -5.20 2.91
C LEU A 236 -3.61 -4.24 1.76
N PHE A 237 -2.39 -4.29 1.22
CA PHE A 237 -2.02 -3.64 -0.01
C PHE A 237 -1.63 -4.68 -1.07
N ILE A 238 -2.28 -4.64 -2.23
CA ILE A 238 -2.10 -5.60 -3.33
C ILE A 238 -2.18 -4.87 -4.67
N GLU A 239 -1.36 -5.30 -5.62
CA GLU A 239 -1.50 -4.91 -7.02
C GLU A 239 -1.83 -6.14 -7.86
N ALA A 240 -2.74 -5.96 -8.81
CA ALA A 240 -3.14 -6.98 -9.76
C ALA A 240 -3.04 -6.48 -11.20
N HIS A 241 -3.01 -7.44 -12.13
CA HIS A 241 -3.05 -7.18 -13.56
C HIS A 241 -3.83 -8.29 -14.26
N PRO A 242 -4.59 -8.02 -15.35
CA PRO A 242 -5.24 -9.06 -16.14
C PRO A 242 -4.24 -10.08 -16.71
N ASP A 243 -3.04 -9.62 -17.03
CA ASP A 243 -1.95 -10.42 -17.57
C ASP A 243 -0.61 -10.03 -16.91
N PRO A 244 -0.29 -10.56 -15.72
CA PRO A 244 0.89 -10.14 -14.96
C PRO A 244 2.23 -10.28 -15.71
N ASP A 245 2.33 -11.18 -16.68
CA ASP A 245 3.57 -11.37 -17.44
C ASP A 245 3.82 -10.24 -18.44
N ASN A 246 2.77 -9.50 -18.83
CA ASN A 246 2.85 -8.34 -19.71
C ASN A 246 2.71 -6.99 -18.98
N ALA A 247 2.62 -6.98 -17.65
CA ALA A 247 2.58 -5.74 -16.86
C ALA A 247 3.91 -4.96 -16.99
N ARG A 248 3.84 -3.64 -17.15
CA ARG A 248 5.03 -2.80 -17.44
C ARG A 248 5.95 -2.56 -16.24
N CYS A 249 5.51 -2.90 -15.04
CA CYS A 249 6.28 -2.86 -13.81
C CYS A 249 5.74 -3.87 -12.80
N ASP A 250 6.65 -4.56 -12.10
CA ASP A 250 6.37 -5.50 -11.00
C ASP A 250 5.38 -6.66 -11.32
N GLY A 251 5.18 -6.97 -12.60
CA GLY A 251 4.41 -8.12 -13.07
C GLY A 251 4.72 -9.47 -12.41
N PRO A 252 5.99 -9.81 -12.12
CA PRO A 252 6.34 -11.02 -11.38
C PRO A 252 5.75 -11.15 -9.97
N SER A 253 5.30 -10.05 -9.36
CA SER A 253 4.65 -10.03 -8.04
C SER A 253 3.17 -9.67 -8.08
N ALA A 254 2.64 -9.24 -9.23
CA ALA A 254 1.25 -8.87 -9.39
C ALA A 254 0.32 -10.09 -9.33
N LEU A 255 -0.82 -9.95 -8.65
CA LEU A 255 -1.87 -10.96 -8.61
C LEU A 255 -2.58 -11.04 -9.98
N PRO A 256 -2.85 -12.23 -10.54
CA PRO A 256 -3.74 -12.34 -11.70
C PRO A 256 -5.14 -11.84 -11.33
N LEU A 257 -5.66 -10.86 -12.08
CA LEU A 257 -6.89 -10.15 -11.73
C LEU A 257 -8.11 -11.09 -11.58
N ASP A 258 -8.20 -12.15 -12.37
CA ASP A 258 -9.29 -13.13 -12.31
C ASP A 258 -9.31 -13.95 -11.00
N LYS A 259 -8.22 -13.92 -10.23
CA LYS A 259 -8.11 -14.59 -8.92
C LYS A 259 -8.47 -13.68 -7.75
N LEU A 260 -8.84 -12.42 -8.00
CA LEU A 260 -9.10 -11.44 -6.95
C LEU A 260 -10.22 -11.86 -6.00
N GLU A 261 -11.38 -12.28 -6.53
CA GLU A 261 -12.52 -12.66 -5.70
C GLU A 261 -12.23 -13.85 -4.75
N PRO A 262 -11.76 -15.02 -5.22
CA PRO A 262 -11.46 -16.12 -4.32
C PRO A 262 -10.33 -15.78 -3.32
N PHE A 263 -9.38 -14.91 -3.71
CA PHE A 263 -8.38 -14.39 -2.79
C PHE A 263 -9.02 -13.55 -1.67
N LEU A 264 -9.80 -12.53 -2.01
CA LEU A 264 -10.41 -11.63 -1.04
C LEU A 264 -11.45 -12.31 -0.15
N ALA A 265 -12.18 -13.30 -0.66
CA ALA A 265 -13.10 -14.10 0.15
C ALA A 265 -12.37 -14.81 1.30
N GLN A 266 -11.17 -15.36 1.04
CA GLN A 266 -10.35 -15.97 2.08
C GLN A 266 -9.76 -14.94 3.04
N MET A 267 -9.31 -13.78 2.54
CA MET A 267 -8.78 -12.70 3.37
C MET A 267 -9.84 -12.21 4.35
N LYS A 268 -11.07 -12.00 3.87
CA LYS A 268 -12.20 -11.59 4.70
C LYS A 268 -12.54 -12.64 5.75
N ALA A 269 -12.66 -13.91 5.37
CA ALA A 269 -12.97 -14.98 6.30
C ALA A 269 -11.93 -15.10 7.43
N LEU A 270 -10.64 -14.96 7.09
CA LEU A 270 -9.57 -14.96 8.08
C LEU A 270 -9.63 -13.71 8.98
N ASP A 271 -9.79 -12.53 8.40
CA ASP A 271 -9.84 -11.27 9.16
C ASP A 271 -11.02 -11.24 10.13
N ASP A 272 -12.21 -11.66 9.69
CA ASP A 272 -13.42 -11.76 10.52
C ASP A 272 -13.16 -12.62 11.77
N VAL A 273 -12.43 -13.74 11.63
CA VAL A 273 -12.07 -14.61 12.76
C VAL A 273 -11.05 -13.94 13.67
N ILE A 274 -9.94 -13.45 13.11
CA ILE A 274 -8.82 -12.90 13.87
C ILE A 274 -9.22 -11.65 14.65
N LYS A 275 -10.06 -10.79 14.06
CA LYS A 275 -10.54 -9.56 14.70
C LYS A 275 -11.47 -9.85 15.89
N ASN A 276 -12.14 -10.99 15.91
CA ASN A 276 -13.02 -11.43 17.00
C ASN A 276 -12.29 -12.13 18.18
N PHE A 277 -11.02 -12.49 18.04
CA PHE A 277 -10.28 -13.07 19.16
C PHE A 277 -9.98 -12.04 20.25
N ALA A 278 -10.24 -12.43 21.50
CA ALA A 278 -9.85 -11.70 22.70
C ALA A 278 -8.31 -11.57 22.78
N GLU A 279 -7.85 -10.47 23.37
CA GLU A 279 -6.43 -10.26 23.64
C GLU A 279 -5.94 -11.24 24.71
N ILE A 280 -4.78 -11.87 24.48
CA ILE A 280 -4.11 -12.73 25.45
C ILE A 280 -2.88 -11.99 25.95
N ASP A 281 -2.87 -11.63 27.23
CA ASP A 281 -1.73 -10.99 27.89
C ASP A 281 -0.67 -12.06 28.23
N ILE A 282 0.49 -11.99 27.56
CA ILE A 282 1.66 -12.85 27.82
C ILE A 282 2.76 -11.95 28.41
N ARG A 283 3.18 -12.25 29.63
CA ARG A 283 4.19 -11.49 30.40
C ARG A 283 5.57 -12.10 30.34
#